data_AF-A0A3B9PUQ4-F1
#
_entry.id   AF-A0A3B9PUQ4-F1
#
_cell.length_a   1.000
_cell.length_b   1.000
_cell.length_c   1.000
_cell.angle_alpha   90.00
_cell.angle_beta   90.00
_cell.angle_gamma   90.00
#
_symmetry.space_group_name_H-M   'P 1'
#
loop_
_entity.id
_entity.type
_entity.pdbx_description
1 polymer ?
#
loop_
_entity_poly.entity_id
_entity_poly.type
_entity_poly.pdbx_seq_one_letter_code
_entity_poly.pdbx_strand_id
1 'polypeptide(L)' 'MWILAFIRFVCLVFLLIFPLFAGEPVRTWTSSDGRTLKAQFVESADGKVTIKMGSRQFTLPLTRFSQADQAYVAGLS' A
#
# COMPACT_ATOMS: atom_id res chain seq x y z
N MET A 1 -9.24 40.52 -12.04
CA MET A 1 -8.57 40.09 -10.78
C MET A 1 -9.17 38.86 -10.10
N TRP A 2 -10.33 38.33 -10.53
CA TRP A 2 -10.91 37.11 -9.93
C TRP A 2 -10.36 35.79 -10.48
N ILE A 3 -10.05 35.72 -11.78
CA ILE A 3 -9.55 34.52 -12.46
C ILE A 3 -8.21 34.03 -11.89
N LEU A 4 -7.30 34.93 -11.54
CA LEU A 4 -6.01 34.57 -10.93
C LEU A 4 -6.18 34.04 -9.48
N ALA A 5 -7.16 34.56 -8.74
CA ALA A 5 -7.50 34.07 -7.40
C ALA A 5 -8.18 32.69 -7.46
N PHE A 6 -9.03 32.48 -8.47
CA PHE A 6 -9.68 31.19 -8.73
C PHE A 6 -8.65 30.13 -9.14
N ILE A 7 -7.69 30.48 -10.01
CA ILE A 7 -6.58 29.59 -10.40
C ILE A 7 -5.68 29.27 -9.20
N ARG A 8 -5.34 30.25 -8.35
CA ARG A 8 -4.59 29.99 -7.10
C ARG A 8 -5.34 29.05 -6.16
N PHE A 9 -6.65 29.23 -6.04
CA PHE A 9 -7.49 28.38 -5.19
C PHE A 9 -7.56 26.95 -5.72
N VAL A 10 -7.74 26.76 -7.03
CA VAL A 10 -7.71 25.44 -7.67
C VAL A 10 -6.33 24.78 -7.54
N CYS A 11 -5.23 25.51 -7.74
CA CYS A 11 -3.87 24.97 -7.53
C CYS A 11 -3.59 24.58 -6.07
N LEU A 12 -4.07 25.36 -5.09
CA LEU A 12 -3.93 25.03 -3.67
C LEU A 12 -4.72 23.79 -3.27
N VAL A 13 -5.96 23.66 -3.79
CA VAL A 13 -6.79 22.46 -3.57
C VAL A 13 -6.16 21.24 -4.25
N PHE A 14 -5.64 21.38 -5.46
CA PHE A 14 -4.97 20.28 -6.18
C PHE A 14 -3.68 19.82 -5.49
N LEU A 15 -2.89 20.74 -4.93
CA LEU A 15 -1.70 20.42 -4.14
C LEU A 15 -2.01 19.70 -2.83
N LEU A 16 -3.17 19.97 -2.22
CA LEU A 16 -3.61 19.32 -0.98
C LEU A 16 -4.16 17.90 -1.19
N ILE A 17 -4.65 17.56 -2.39
CA ILE A 17 -5.26 16.25 -2.67
C ILE A 17 -4.24 15.25 -3.25
N PHE A 18 -3.15 15.74 -3.86
CA PHE A 18 -2.18 14.91 -4.58
C PHE A 18 -1.44 13.82 -3.77
N PRO A 19 -1.18 13.92 -2.45
CA PRO A 19 -0.37 12.92 -1.76
C PRO A 19 -1.15 11.67 -1.30
N LEU A 20 -2.47 11.60 -1.46
CA LEU A 20 -3.29 10.51 -0.89
C LEU A 20 -3.11 9.15 -1.58
N PHE A 21 -2.42 9.09 -2.72
CA PHE A 21 -2.24 7.86 -3.50
C PHE A 21 -0.79 7.33 -3.48
N ALA A 22 0.01 7.71 -2.48
CA ALA A 22 1.29 7.06 -2.24
C ALA A 22 1.04 5.66 -1.65
N GLY A 23 1.06 4.63 -2.49
CA GLY A 23 0.99 3.24 -2.03
C GLY A 23 2.22 2.86 -1.22
N GLU A 24 2.11 1.80 -0.42
CA GLU A 24 3.19 1.32 0.47
C GLU A 24 4.47 0.96 -0.28
N PRO A 25 5.66 1.09 0.33
CA PRO A 25 6.90 0.72 -0.33
C PRO A 25 6.96 -0.79 -0.63
N VAL A 26 7.70 -1.15 -1.69
CA VAL A 26 8.01 -2.56 -1.97
C VAL A 26 8.95 -3.09 -0.88
N ARG A 27 8.56 -4.20 -0.24
CA ARG A 27 9.37 -4.88 0.76
C ARG A 27 9.58 -6.36 0.42
N THR A 28 10.53 -6.97 1.10
CA THR A 28 10.73 -8.43 1.05
C THR A 28 9.78 -9.10 2.04
N TRP A 29 8.94 -9.99 1.53
CA TRP A 29 8.07 -10.87 2.29
C TRP A 29 8.69 -12.25 2.35
N THR A 30 8.43 -12.97 3.44
CA THR A 30 8.89 -14.34 3.66
C THR A 30 7.67 -15.24 3.79
N SER A 31 7.59 -16.26 2.96
CA SER A 31 6.59 -17.31 3.03
C SER A 31 6.90 -18.26 4.19
N SER A 32 5.90 -18.99 4.67
CA SER A 32 6.00 -19.93 5.80
C SER A 32 6.97 -21.09 5.52
N ASP A 33 7.25 -21.37 4.25
CA ASP A 33 8.27 -22.34 3.79
C ASP A 33 9.68 -21.73 3.64
N GLY A 34 9.88 -20.48 4.08
CA GLY A 34 11.16 -19.77 4.06
C GLY A 34 11.51 -19.10 2.73
N ARG A 35 10.67 -19.23 1.70
CA ARG A 35 10.89 -18.56 0.41
C ARG A 35 10.62 -17.06 0.55
N THR A 36 11.38 -16.24 -0.17
CA THR A 36 11.19 -14.79 -0.16
C THR A 36 10.64 -14.27 -1.47
N LEU A 37 9.88 -13.18 -1.40
CA LEU A 37 9.37 -12.46 -2.57
C LEU A 37 9.38 -10.96 -2.32
N LYS A 38 9.51 -10.15 -3.38
CA LYS A 38 9.40 -8.69 -3.29
C LYS A 38 8.01 -8.26 -3.73
N ALA A 39 7.27 -7.60 -2.84
CA ALA A 39 5.94 -7.10 -3.14
C ALA A 39 5.60 -5.88 -2.28
N GLN A 40 4.69 -5.06 -2.81
CA GLN A 40 4.08 -3.94 -2.12
C GLN A 40 2.82 -4.43 -1.37
N PHE A 41 2.61 -3.96 -0.15
CA PHE A 41 1.33 -4.13 0.55
C PHE A 41 0.25 -3.32 -0.16
N VAL A 42 -0.95 -3.89 -0.31
CA VAL A 42 -2.12 -3.18 -0.85
C VAL A 42 -3.17 -3.01 0.24
N GLU A 43 -3.57 -4.11 0.87
CA GLU A 43 -4.59 -4.12 1.92
C GLU A 43 -4.57 -5.46 2.68
N SER A 44 -5.24 -5.50 3.83
CA SER A 44 -5.52 -6.72 4.58
C SER A 44 -6.95 -6.72 5.11
N ALA A 45 -7.66 -7.83 4.92
CA ALA A 45 -9.02 -8.03 5.41
C ALA A 45 -9.27 -9.53 5.64
N ASP A 46 -10.12 -9.87 6.62
CA ASP A 46 -10.58 -11.25 6.89
C ASP A 46 -9.43 -12.29 7.00
N GLY A 47 -8.32 -11.92 7.65
CA GLY A 47 -7.15 -12.79 7.81
C GLY A 47 -6.37 -13.05 6.51
N LYS A 48 -6.65 -12.29 5.46
CA LYS A 48 -5.93 -12.32 4.18
C LYS A 48 -5.17 -11.01 3.98
N VAL A 49 -4.14 -11.08 3.17
CA VAL A 49 -3.36 -9.93 2.70
C VAL A 49 -3.34 -9.92 1.17
N THR A 50 -3.54 -8.74 0.60
CA THR A 50 -3.36 -8.47 -0.82
C THR A 50 -2.00 -7.81 -1.01
N ILE A 51 -1.13 -8.47 -1.78
CA ILE A 51 0.21 -7.98 -2.14
C ILE A 51 0.31 -7.75 -3.64
N LYS A 52 1.04 -6.72 -4.05
CA LYS A 52 1.30 -6.39 -5.45
C LYS A 52 2.73 -6.75 -5.84
N MET A 53 2.85 -7.65 -6.81
CA MET A 53 4.12 -8.10 -7.40
C MET A 53 4.20 -7.59 -8.84
N GLY A 54 4.99 -6.55 -9.07
CA GLY A 54 5.02 -5.85 -10.36
C GLY A 54 3.65 -5.26 -10.71
N SER A 55 3.03 -5.72 -11.79
CA SER A 55 1.70 -5.30 -12.23
C SER A 55 0.56 -6.18 -11.71
N ARG A 56 0.86 -7.30 -11.04
CA ARG A 56 -0.14 -8.28 -10.59
C ARG A 56 -0.39 -8.18 -9.09
N GLN A 57 -1.64 -8.39 -8.68
CA GLN A 57 -2.01 -8.49 -7.27
C GLN A 57 -2.36 -9.93 -6.91
N PHE A 58 -2.04 -10.31 -5.67
CA PHE A 58 -2.30 -11.63 -5.13
C PHE A 58 -2.88 -11.49 -3.74
N THR A 59 -4.06 -12.08 -3.52
CA THR A 59 -4.67 -12.18 -2.20
C THR A 59 -4.41 -13.57 -1.63
N LEU A 60 -3.71 -13.62 -0.52
CA LEU A 60 -3.25 -14.86 0.11
C LEU A 60 -3.61 -14.85 1.60
N PRO A 61 -3.83 -16.02 2.22
CA PRO A 61 -3.95 -16.10 3.68
C PRO A 61 -2.72 -15.51 4.35
N LEU A 62 -2.91 -14.63 5.33
CA LEU A 62 -1.80 -13.97 6.04
C LEU A 62 -0.92 -15.00 6.78
N THR A 63 -1.53 -16.10 7.21
CA THR A 63 -0.86 -17.25 7.85
C THR A 63 0.19 -17.94 6.97
N ARG A 64 0.19 -17.70 5.65
CA ARG A 64 1.21 -18.23 4.72
C ARG A 64 2.51 -17.42 4.75
N PHE A 65 2.55 -16.31 5.47
CA PHE A 65 3.76 -15.50 5.63
C PHE A 65 4.39 -15.70 7.00
N SER A 66 5.65 -15.31 7.13
CA SER A 66 6.40 -15.38 8.37
C SER A 66 5.74 -14.59 9.48
N GLN A 67 6.00 -14.94 10.73
CA GLN A 67 5.46 -14.21 11.89
C GLN A 67 5.82 -12.72 11.87
N ALA A 68 7.01 -12.37 11.36
CA ALA A 68 7.44 -10.98 11.20
C ALA A 68 6.56 -10.23 10.18
N ASP A 69 6.17 -10.87 9.08
CA ASP A 69 5.27 -10.29 8.08
C ASP A 69 3.83 -10.19 8.58
N GLN A 70 3.39 -11.15 9.40
CA GLN A 70 2.08 -11.08 10.05
C GLN A 70 2.02 -9.90 11.02
N ALA A 71 3.07 -9.71 11.84
CA ALA A 71 3.19 -8.57 12.74
C ALA A 71 3.27 -7.23 11.99
N TYR A 72 3.95 -7.20 10.84
CA TYR A 72 3.99 -6.04 9.96
C TYR A 72 2.58 -5.64 9.50
N VAL A 73 1.81 -6.60 8.97
CA VAL A 73 0.44 -6.35 8.51
C VAL A 73 -0.48 -5.91 9.65
N ALA A 74 -0.35 -6.51 10.83
CA ALA A 74 -1.12 -6.10 12.01
C ALA A 74 -0.77 -4.69 12.51
N GLY A 75 0.40 -4.15 12.17
CA GLY A 75 0.77 -2.76 12.47
C GLY A 75 0.22 -1.74 11.48
N LEU A 76 -0.34 -2.19 10.35
CA LEU A 76 -0.91 -1.34 9.31
C LEU A 76 -2.45 -1.21 9.39
N SER A 77 -3.11 -2.11 10.11
CA SER A 77 -4.56 -2.10 10.39
C SER A 77 -4.92 -1.16 11.53
#